data_AF-A0A820C139-F1
#
_entry.id   AF-A0A820C139-F1
#
_cell.length_a   1.000
_cell.length_b   1.000
_cell.length_c   1.000
_cell.angle_alpha   90.00
_cell.angle_beta   90.00
_cell.angle_gamma   90.00
#
_symmetry.space_group_name_H-M   'P 1'
#
loop_
_entity.id
_entity.type
_entity.pdbx_description
1 polymer ?
#
loop_
_entity_poly.entity_id
_entity_poly.type
_entity_poly.pdbx_seq_one_letter_code
_entity_poly.pdbx_strand_id
1 'polypeptide(L)'
;TIRNSNDPTWNEKFTFNLSRNHDDLHISVYDDDTTGKDSIGSAKIDLRKHDFTKGPLDEWIKLPALLGLRSKGEIHVTIEHHP
;
A
#
# COMPACT_ATOMS: atom_id res chain seq x y z
N THR A 1 9.23 -10.96 0.77
CA THR A 1 9.17 -10.67 2.23
C THR A 1 10.55 -10.24 2.70
N ILE A 2 10.63 -9.42 3.75
CA ILE A 2 11.89 -8.96 4.35
C ILE A 2 11.89 -9.47 5.80
N ARG A 3 12.97 -10.11 6.24
CA ARG A 3 13.06 -10.74 7.56
C ARG A 3 13.64 -9.78 8.60
N ASN A 4 13.21 -9.91 9.85
CA ASN A 4 13.78 -9.24 11.01
C ASN A 4 13.85 -7.70 10.88
N SER A 5 12.82 -7.06 10.35
CA SER A 5 12.76 -5.59 10.27
C SER A 5 11.37 -5.05 10.57
N ASN A 6 11.31 -3.99 11.39
CA ASN A 6 10.11 -3.19 11.63
C ASN A 6 10.00 -1.98 10.68
N ASP A 7 11.03 -1.76 9.86
CA ASP A 7 11.07 -0.73 8.81
C ASP A 7 11.64 -1.36 7.52
N PRO A 8 10.91 -2.34 6.93
CA PRO A 8 11.37 -3.02 5.73
C PRO A 8 11.35 -2.10 4.50
N THR A 9 12.42 -2.10 3.73
CA THR A 9 12.48 -1.47 2.41
C THR A 9 12.34 -2.54 1.34
N TRP A 10 11.18 -2.58 0.66
CA TRP A 10 10.95 -3.51 -0.44
C TRP A 10 11.51 -3.02 -1.77
N ASN A 11 11.30 -1.74 -2.11
CA ASN A 11 11.61 -1.18 -3.43
C ASN A 11 11.08 -2.05 -4.61
N GLU A 12 9.94 -2.70 -4.41
CA GLU A 12 9.30 -3.54 -5.43
C GLU A 12 8.42 -2.70 -6.36
N LYS A 13 8.47 -2.99 -7.66
CA LYS A 13 7.65 -2.32 -8.69
C LYS A 13 6.60 -3.29 -9.23
N PHE A 14 5.36 -2.83 -9.25
CA PHE A 14 4.22 -3.53 -9.86
C PHE A 14 3.64 -2.69 -10.99
N THR A 15 3.01 -3.34 -11.98
CA THR A 15 2.35 -2.66 -13.08
C THR A 15 1.01 -3.33 -13.34
N PHE A 16 -0.03 -2.52 -13.43
CA PHE A 16 -1.41 -2.97 -13.59
C PHE A 16 -2.01 -2.29 -14.81
N ASN A 17 -2.76 -3.04 -15.61
CA ASN A 17 -3.59 -2.47 -16.66
C ASN A 17 -4.90 -2.00 -16.02
N LEU A 18 -5.19 -0.70 -16.08
CA LEU A 18 -6.42 -0.14 -15.55
C LEU A 18 -7.55 -0.28 -16.58
N SER A 19 -8.68 -0.85 -16.17
CA SER A 19 -9.93 -0.75 -16.92
C SER A 19 -10.70 0.48 -16.44
N ARG A 20 -11.62 1.01 -17.24
CA ARG A 20 -12.39 2.24 -16.92
C ARG A 20 -13.16 2.22 -15.60
N ASN A 21 -13.30 1.06 -14.95
CA ASN A 21 -14.08 0.87 -13.74
C ASN A 21 -13.23 0.51 -12.50
N HIS A 22 -11.90 0.40 -12.63
CA HIS A 22 -11.00 0.05 -11.54
C HIS A 22 -10.14 1.23 -11.16
N ASP A 23 -10.59 1.94 -10.13
CA ASP A 23 -10.03 3.22 -9.71
C ASP A 23 -9.35 3.15 -8.33
N ASP A 24 -9.39 1.99 -7.67
CA ASP A 24 -8.93 1.84 -6.30
C ASP A 24 -7.73 0.88 -6.23
N LEU A 25 -6.64 1.32 -5.61
CA LEU A 25 -5.52 0.45 -5.22
C LEU A 25 -5.69 0.03 -3.76
N HIS A 26 -5.74 -1.28 -3.53
CA HIS A 26 -5.79 -1.86 -2.18
C HIS A 26 -4.41 -2.40 -1.80
N ILE A 27 -3.91 -2.00 -0.64
CA ILE A 27 -2.63 -2.43 -0.11
C ILE A 27 -2.88 -3.06 1.26
N SER A 28 -2.35 -4.26 1.47
CA SER A 28 -2.40 -4.95 2.76
C SER A 28 -1.00 -5.43 3.13
N VAL A 29 -0.56 -5.13 4.35
CA VAL A 29 0.76 -5.49 4.85
C VAL A 29 0.59 -6.57 5.93
N TYR A 30 1.44 -7.59 5.86
CA TYR A 30 1.40 -8.76 6.74
C TYR A 30 2.78 -9.04 7.34
N ASP A 31 2.79 -9.54 8.56
CA ASP A 31 3.94 -10.17 9.20
C ASP A 31 3.94 -11.68 8.89
N ASP A 32 5.07 -12.17 8.38
CA ASP A 32 5.28 -13.54 7.88
C ASP A 32 6.02 -14.43 8.90
N ASP A 33 6.41 -13.89 10.07
CA ASP A 33 7.22 -14.60 11.07
C ASP A 33 6.41 -15.47 12.05
N THR A 34 5.07 -15.50 11.92
CA THR A 34 4.18 -16.30 12.78
C THR A 34 3.56 -17.50 12.05
N THR A 35 3.05 -18.50 12.79
CA THR A 35 2.21 -19.56 12.20
C THR A 35 0.88 -18.96 11.75
N GLY A 36 0.83 -18.47 10.51
CA GLY A 36 -0.26 -17.67 9.96
C GLY A 36 0.25 -16.30 9.52
N LYS A 37 -0.47 -15.63 8.62
CA LYS A 37 -0.13 -14.24 8.24
C LYS A 37 -0.82 -13.30 9.21
N ASP A 38 -0.07 -12.66 10.10
CA ASP A 38 -0.63 -11.63 10.98
C ASP A 38 -0.77 -10.32 10.20
N SER A 39 -1.91 -9.65 10.31
CA SER A 39 -2.21 -8.46 9.52
C SER A 39 -1.72 -7.20 10.24
N ILE A 40 -0.77 -6.48 9.65
CA ILE A 40 -0.30 -5.18 10.17
C ILE A 40 -1.36 -4.09 9.91
N GLY A 41 -1.98 -4.10 8.74
CA GLY A 41 -3.02 -3.15 8.35
C GLY A 41 -3.23 -3.09 6.85
N SER A 42 -4.27 -2.34 6.45
CA SER A 42 -4.61 -2.18 5.04
C SER A 42 -5.04 -0.75 4.71
N ALA A 43 -4.68 -0.27 3.52
CA ALA A 43 -5.12 1.00 2.98
C ALA A 43 -5.81 0.81 1.63
N LYS A 44 -6.76 1.71 1.36
CA LYS A 44 -7.45 1.85 0.09
C LYS A 44 -7.15 3.24 -0.47
N ILE A 45 -6.58 3.30 -1.67
CA ILE A 45 -6.21 4.53 -2.36
C ILE A 45 -7.15 4.71 -3.55
N ASP A 46 -7.95 5.77 -3.54
CA ASP A 46 -8.79 6.15 -4.68
C ASP A 46 -7.95 6.96 -5.67
N LEU A 47 -7.53 6.32 -6.76
CA LEU A 47 -6.65 6.89 -7.78
C LEU A 47 -7.29 8.08 -8.50
N ARG A 48 -8.62 8.23 -8.51
CA ARG A 48 -9.29 9.39 -9.13
C ARG A 48 -9.09 10.69 -8.36
N LYS A 49 -8.73 10.60 -7.08
CA LYS A 49 -8.52 11.79 -6.24
C LYS A 49 -7.19 12.47 -6.55
N HIS A 50 -6.27 11.76 -7.20
CA HIS A 50 -4.98 12.30 -7.59
C HIS A 50 -4.96 12.67 -9.07
N ASP A 51 -4.40 13.84 -9.37
CA ASP A 51 -4.23 14.32 -10.73
C ASP A 51 -2.84 13.92 -11.24
N PHE A 52 -2.74 12.75 -11.87
CA PHE A 52 -1.47 12.22 -12.39
C PHE A 52 -0.85 13.05 -13.52
N THR A 53 -1.58 14.03 -14.08
CA THR A 53 -1.00 14.97 -15.06
C THR A 53 -0.02 15.94 -14.40
N LYS A 54 -0.13 16.13 -13.08
CA LYS A 54 0.77 16.99 -12.29
C LYS A 54 2.01 16.25 -11.77
N GLY A 55 2.07 14.93 -11.96
CA GLY A 55 3.17 14.08 -11.49
C GLY A 55 2.69 12.86 -10.71
N PRO A 56 3.64 12.01 -10.27
CA PRO A 56 3.33 10.82 -9.49
C PRO A 56 2.74 11.20 -8.12
N LEU A 57 1.96 10.29 -7.55
CA LEU A 57 1.67 10.29 -6.12
C LEU A 57 2.89 9.74 -5.40
N ASP A 58 3.44 10.44 -4.41
CA ASP A 58 4.62 10.01 -3.65
C ASP A 58 4.42 10.35 -2.16
N GLU A 59 3.87 9.41 -1.40
CA GLU A 59 3.35 9.68 -0.06
C GLU A 59 3.49 8.51 0.90
N TRP A 60 3.56 8.85 2.20
CA TRP A 60 3.40 7.90 3.29
C TRP A 60 1.92 7.72 3.63
N ILE A 61 1.43 6.49 3.50
CA ILE A 61 0.03 6.13 3.71
C ILE A 61 -0.10 5.36 5.02
N LYS A 62 -0.96 5.85 5.92
CA LYS A 62 -1.26 5.16 7.19
C LYS A 62 -2.02 3.87 6.91
N LEU A 63 -1.66 2.79 7.62
CA LEU A 63 -2.28 1.48 7.48
C LEU A 63 -3.17 1.18 8.70
N PRO A 64 -4.47 1.55 8.69
CA PRO A 64 -5.37 1.23 9.78
C PRO A 64 -5.58 -0.30 9.93
N ALA A 65 -5.74 -0.75 11.17
CA ALA A 65 -6.00 -2.13 11.55
C ALA A 65 -7.51 -2.32 11.62
N LEU A 66 -7.95 -3.52 11.28
CA LEU A 66 -9.33 -3.93 11.46
C LEU A 66 -9.63 -4.13 12.97
N LEU A 67 -10.85 -3.75 13.37
CA LEU A 67 -11.49 -4.20 14.62
C LEU A 67 -10.81 -3.78 15.94
N GLY A 68 -10.46 -2.50 16.08
CA GLY A 68 -10.15 -1.91 17.40
C GLY A 68 -8.79 -2.28 18.01
N LEU A 69 -7.96 -3.03 17.28
CA LEU A 69 -6.54 -3.18 17.59
C LEU A 69 -5.78 -1.93 17.11
N ARG A 70 -4.67 -1.59 17.80
CA ARG A 70 -3.81 -0.47 17.39
C ARG A 70 -3.00 -0.85 16.15
N SER A 71 -3.43 -0.47 14.95
CA SER A 71 -2.50 -0.33 13.82
C SER A 71 -1.56 0.83 14.01
N LYS A 72 -0.27 0.61 13.76
CA LYS A 72 0.79 1.60 13.95
C LYS A 72 1.80 1.67 12.80
N GLY A 73 1.42 1.21 11.61
CA GLY A 73 2.29 1.19 10.44
C GLY A 73 1.92 2.26 9.40
N GLU A 74 2.90 2.61 8.60
CA GLU A 74 2.72 3.38 7.37
C GLU A 74 3.53 2.75 6.26
N ILE A 75 3.08 2.94 5.02
CA ILE A 75 3.77 2.49 3.83
C ILE A 75 4.05 3.68 2.93
N HIS A 76 5.28 3.81 2.48
CA HIS A 76 5.64 4.76 1.44
C HIS A 76 5.34 4.14 0.07
N VAL A 77 4.63 4.87 -0.78
CA VAL A 77 4.37 4.44 -2.15
C VAL A 77 4.59 5.58 -3.12
N THR A 78 5.16 5.24 -4.27
CA THR A 78 5.18 6.09 -5.46
C THR A 78 4.29 5.46 -6.51
N ILE A 79 3.30 6.19 -7.02
CA ILE A 79 2.36 5.73 -8.05
C ILE A 79 2.43 6.68 -9.24
N GLU A 80 2.67 6.12 -10.41
CA GLU A 80 2.74 6.81 -11.69
C GLU A 80 1.71 6.23 -12.66
N HIS A 81 1.11 7.08 -13.49
CA HIS A 81 0.20 6.66 -14.55
C HIS A 81 0.88 6.82 -15.90
N HIS A 82 1.01 5.71 -16.63
CA HIS A 82 1.54 5.68 -17.99
C HIS A 82 0.37 5.48 -18.96
N PRO A 83 0.10 6.45 -19.86
CA PRO A 83 -0.97 6.35 -20.86
C PRO A 83 -0.65 5.38 -22.02
#